data_AF-A0A2A3JR38-F1
#
_entry.id   AF-A0A2A3JR38-F1
#
_cell.length_a   1.000
_cell.length_b   1.000
_cell.length_c   1.000
_cell.angle_alpha   90.00
_cell.angle_beta   90.00
_cell.angle_gamma   90.00
#
_symmetry.space_group_name_H-M   'P 1'
#
loop_
_entity.id
_entity.type
_entity.pdbx_description
1 polymer ?
#
loop_
_entity_poly.entity_id
_entity_poly.type
_entity_poly.pdbx_seq_one_letter_code
_entity_poly.pdbx_strand_id
1 'polypeptide(L)'
;MASRDRAPAEILKPVRWQLRLTHWGMAVERLVRAFWPLWSVIFVVLAALMLGLQDLVDVEWVWAAGVLALGGTGWALWRGIRRMRWPHREEAMLRLDSTLRGSPILAALDTPAIGATDPGSQALWKAHQARMRTR
;
A
#
# COMPACT_ATOMS: atom_id res chain seq x y z
N MET A 1 23.33 -31.89 4.71
CA MET A 1 22.55 -31.29 3.60
C MET A 1 21.28 -30.53 4.04
N ALA A 2 20.94 -30.43 5.33
CA ALA A 2 19.66 -29.88 5.84
C ALA A 2 19.74 -28.47 6.51
N SER A 3 20.78 -27.69 6.21
CA SER A 3 21.03 -26.37 6.84
C SER A 3 20.83 -25.17 5.91
N ARG A 4 20.74 -25.38 4.58
CA ARG A 4 20.57 -24.29 3.60
C ARG A 4 19.14 -23.74 3.52
N ASP A 5 18.13 -24.52 3.90
CA ASP A 5 16.72 -24.14 3.73
C ASP A 5 16.13 -23.41 4.95
N ARG A 6 16.79 -23.44 6.11
CA ARG A 6 16.34 -22.75 7.33
C ARG A 6 16.85 -21.31 7.44
N ALA A 7 18.05 -21.03 6.95
CA ALA A 7 18.65 -19.69 6.96
C ALA A 7 17.80 -18.61 6.23
N PRO A 8 17.16 -18.88 5.07
CA PRO A 8 16.30 -17.91 4.40
C PRO A 8 15.06 -17.54 5.24
N ALA A 9 14.46 -18.53 5.92
CA ALA A 9 13.21 -18.35 6.65
C ALA A 9 13.36 -17.53 7.94
N GLU A 10 14.50 -17.62 8.62
CA GLU A 10 14.77 -16.81 9.82
C GLU A 10 15.15 -15.37 9.50
N ILE A 11 15.90 -15.14 8.43
CA ILE A 11 16.29 -13.79 7.97
C ILE A 11 15.06 -12.98 7.51
N LEU A 12 14.02 -13.66 7.01
CA LEU A 12 12.80 -13.02 6.51
C LEU A 12 11.74 -12.75 7.59
N LYS A 13 11.87 -13.29 8.82
CA LYS A 13 10.86 -13.10 9.88
C LYS A 13 10.66 -11.63 10.28
N PRO A 14 11.70 -10.81 10.50
CA PRO A 14 11.54 -9.40 10.84
C PRO A 14 10.97 -8.57 9.68
N VAL A 15 11.40 -8.89 8.46
CA VAL A 15 11.05 -8.17 7.23
C VAL A 15 9.58 -8.38 6.85
N ARG A 16 9.02 -9.56 7.15
CA ARG A 16 7.60 -9.86 6.87
C ARG A 16 6.63 -8.94 7.59
N TRP A 17 6.97 -8.48 8.80
CA TRP A 17 6.11 -7.55 9.55
C TRP A 17 6.15 -6.15 8.94
N GLN A 18 7.34 -5.68 8.58
CA GLN A 18 7.54 -4.39 7.91
C GLN A 18 6.85 -4.36 6.54
N LEU A 19 6.98 -5.43 5.76
CA LEU A 19 6.30 -5.56 4.46
C LEU A 19 4.77 -5.52 4.61
N ARG A 20 4.22 -6.16 5.66
CA ARG A 20 2.78 -6.08 5.97
C ARG A 20 2.39 -4.65 6.35
N LEU A 21 3.15 -3.98 7.21
CA LEU A 21 2.91 -2.59 7.60
C LEU A 21 2.92 -1.64 6.39
N THR A 22 3.88 -1.77 5.48
CA THR A 22 3.93 -0.98 4.25
C THR A 22 2.72 -1.27 3.36
N HIS A 23 2.32 -2.54 3.24
CA HIS A 23 1.14 -2.92 2.48
C HIS A 23 -0.14 -2.33 3.08
N TRP A 24 -0.28 -2.38 4.41
CA TRP A 24 -1.39 -1.76 5.13
C TRP A 24 -1.38 -0.23 4.98
N GLY A 25 -0.22 0.42 5.08
CA GLY A 25 -0.08 1.86 4.87
C GLY A 25 -0.53 2.29 3.47
N MET A 26 -0.09 1.57 2.44
CA MET A 26 -0.52 1.83 1.06
C MET A 26 -2.00 1.51 0.84
N ALA A 27 -2.53 0.47 1.47
CA ALA A 27 -3.95 0.15 1.41
C ALA A 27 -4.78 1.27 2.07
N VAL A 28 -4.37 1.76 3.24
CA VAL A 28 -5.04 2.86 3.96
C VAL A 28 -4.94 4.17 3.17
N GLU A 29 -3.78 4.54 2.65
CA GLU A 29 -3.65 5.74 1.80
C GLU A 29 -4.56 5.67 0.58
N ARG A 30 -4.57 4.52 -0.12
CA ARG A 30 -5.44 4.32 -1.29
C ARG A 30 -6.91 4.33 -0.89
N LEU A 31 -7.27 3.75 0.26
CA LEU A 31 -8.64 3.79 0.79
C LEU A 31 -9.06 5.23 1.09
N VAL A 32 -8.30 5.95 1.91
CA VAL A 32 -8.60 7.34 2.30
C VAL A 32 -8.67 8.23 1.06
N ARG A 33 -7.77 8.07 0.09
CA ARG A 33 -7.75 8.88 -1.13
C ARG A 33 -8.85 8.49 -2.13
N ALA A 34 -9.24 7.22 -2.20
CA ALA A 34 -10.36 6.76 -3.04
C ALA A 34 -11.71 7.18 -2.46
N PHE A 35 -11.85 7.11 -1.13
CA PHE A 35 -13.05 7.47 -0.38
C PHE A 35 -13.05 8.94 0.11
N TRP A 36 -12.08 9.75 -0.31
CA TRP A 36 -12.04 11.21 -0.03
C TRP A 36 -13.40 11.90 -0.21
N PRO A 37 -14.12 11.71 -1.34
CA PRO A 37 -15.38 12.42 -1.55
C PRO A 37 -16.48 11.99 -0.56
N LEU A 38 -16.44 10.73 -0.10
CA LEU A 38 -17.38 10.22 0.90
C LEU A 38 -17.17 10.91 2.24
N TRP A 39 -15.92 11.01 2.69
CA TRP A 39 -15.56 11.72 3.91
C TRP A 39 -15.95 13.19 3.83
N SER A 40 -15.75 13.86 2.69
CA SER A 40 -16.18 15.25 2.49
C SER A 40 -17.70 15.41 2.65
N VAL A 41 -18.50 14.56 2.02
CA VAL A 41 -19.98 14.63 2.13
C VAL A 41 -20.41 14.41 3.58
N ILE A 42 -19.86 13.39 4.25
CA ILE A 42 -20.16 13.09 5.66
C ILE A 42 -19.85 14.30 6.55
N PHE A 43 -18.66 14.89 6.41
CA PHE A 43 -18.27 16.04 7.25
C PHE A 43 -19.10 17.29 6.96
N VAL A 44 -19.46 17.54 5.71
CA VAL A 44 -20.34 18.67 5.35
C VAL A 44 -21.73 18.50 5.96
N VAL A 45 -22.31 17.30 5.85
CA VAL A 45 -23.63 16.99 6.44
C VAL A 45 -23.57 17.12 7.97
N LEU A 46 -22.56 16.53 8.61
CA LEU A 46 -22.37 16.65 10.06
C LEU A 46 -22.20 18.11 10.50
N ALA A 47 -21.40 18.89 9.78
CA ALA A 47 -21.19 20.30 10.09
C ALA A 47 -22.50 21.09 9.99
N ALA A 48 -23.28 20.89 8.93
CA ALA A 48 -24.59 21.54 8.76
C ALA A 48 -25.56 21.17 9.90
N LEU A 49 -25.61 19.89 10.28
CA LEU A 49 -26.43 19.40 11.38
C LEU A 49 -26.01 19.97 12.74
N MET A 50 -24.70 19.99 13.00
CA MET A 50 -24.14 20.54 14.25
C MET A 50 -24.31 22.06 14.35
N LEU A 51 -24.33 22.77 13.22
CA LEU A 51 -24.64 24.20 13.18
C LEU A 51 -26.13 24.51 13.38
N GLY A 52 -27.01 23.51 13.33
CA GLY A 52 -28.46 23.73 13.35
C GLY A 52 -28.99 24.31 12.04
N LEU A 53 -28.26 24.17 10.92
CA LEU A 53 -28.62 24.82 9.67
C LEU A 53 -29.96 24.34 9.12
N GLN A 54 -30.36 23.11 9.45
CA GLN A 54 -31.67 22.54 9.11
C GLN A 54 -32.85 23.29 9.74
N ASP A 55 -32.64 23.98 10.86
CA ASP A 55 -33.71 24.70 11.59
C ASP A 55 -33.86 26.14 11.10
N LEU A 56 -32.92 26.62 10.27
CA LEU A 56 -32.86 27.98 9.74
C LEU A 56 -33.37 28.10 8.30
N VAL A 57 -33.62 26.97 7.64
CA VAL A 57 -34.01 26.91 6.21
C VAL A 57 -35.36 26.23 6.05
N ASP A 58 -36.07 26.58 4.98
CA ASP A 58 -37.32 25.92 4.63
C ASP A 58 -37.09 24.43 4.34
N VAL A 59 -38.13 23.62 4.60
CA VAL A 59 -38.07 22.16 4.46
C VAL A 59 -37.67 21.71 3.05
N GLU A 60 -37.99 22.49 2.03
CA GLU A 60 -37.64 22.23 0.62
C GLU A 60 -36.12 22.21 0.41
N TRP A 61 -35.39 23.10 1.08
CA TRP A 61 -33.92 23.14 1.04
C TRP A 61 -33.30 21.96 1.78
N VAL A 62 -33.91 21.51 2.87
CA VAL A 62 -33.49 20.31 3.60
C VAL A 62 -33.59 19.07 2.70
N TRP A 63 -34.71 18.93 1.97
CA TRP A 63 -34.89 17.84 1.00
C TRP A 63 -33.90 17.93 -0.15
N ALA A 64 -33.70 19.12 -0.72
CA ALA A 64 -32.72 19.33 -1.80
C ALA A 64 -31.30 18.95 -1.35
N ALA A 65 -30.88 19.40 -0.17
CA ALA A 65 -29.58 19.05 0.42
C ALA A 65 -29.48 17.55 0.71
N GLY A 66 -30.54 16.92 1.20
CA GLY A 66 -30.61 15.48 1.44
C GLY A 66 -30.41 14.65 0.17
N VAL A 67 -31.11 15.02 -0.93
CA VAL A 67 -30.96 14.37 -2.23
C VAL A 67 -29.55 14.56 -2.79
N LEU A 68 -28.98 15.77 -2.67
CA LEU A 68 -27.60 16.03 -3.08
C LEU A 68 -26.59 15.21 -2.26
N ALA A 69 -26.77 15.10 -0.95
CA ALA A 69 -25.91 14.29 -0.09
C ALA A 69 -26.00 12.79 -0.42
N LEU A 70 -27.20 12.28 -0.69
CA LEU A 70 -27.43 10.91 -1.14
C LEU A 70 -26.77 10.64 -2.50
N GLY A 71 -26.99 11.51 -3.48
CA GLY A 71 -26.38 11.41 -4.81
C GLY A 71 -24.85 11.51 -4.74
N GLY A 72 -24.32 12.45 -3.96
CA GLY A 72 -22.89 12.62 -3.72
C GLY A 72 -22.27 11.40 -3.04
N THR A 73 -22.95 10.80 -2.07
CA THR A 73 -22.54 9.56 -1.41
C THR A 73 -22.51 8.39 -2.39
N GLY A 74 -23.58 8.20 -3.19
CA GLY A 74 -23.64 7.16 -4.20
C GLY A 74 -22.53 7.29 -5.26
N TRP A 75 -22.29 8.51 -5.74
CA TRP A 75 -21.19 8.79 -6.67
C TRP A 75 -19.82 8.56 -6.03
N ALA A 76 -19.63 8.97 -4.78
CA ALA A 76 -18.39 8.76 -4.03
C ALA A 76 -18.09 7.26 -3.84
N LEU A 77 -19.11 6.46 -3.52
CA LEU A 77 -19.00 5.00 -3.42
C LEU A 77 -18.67 4.38 -4.78
N TRP A 78 -19.38 4.75 -5.84
CA TRP A 78 -19.12 4.27 -7.19
C TRP A 78 -17.70 4.61 -7.67
N ARG A 79 -17.26 5.86 -7.45
CA ARG A 79 -15.90 6.32 -7.76
C ARG A 79 -14.87 5.59 -6.90
N GLY A 80 -15.14 5.41 -5.61
CA GLY A 80 -14.28 4.68 -4.67
C GLY A 80 -14.04 3.26 -5.14
N ILE A 81 -15.12 2.52 -5.40
CA ILE A 81 -15.08 1.14 -5.91
C ILE A 81 -14.37 1.08 -7.26
N ARG A 82 -14.68 1.97 -8.21
CA ARG A 82 -14.02 1.99 -9.53
C ARG A 82 -12.54 2.35 -9.47
N ARG A 83 -12.13 3.20 -8.52
CA ARG A 83 -10.72 3.57 -8.34
C ARG A 83 -9.96 2.62 -7.40
N MET A 84 -10.66 1.73 -6.71
CA MET A 84 -10.05 0.76 -5.80
C MET A 84 -9.33 -0.33 -6.61
N ARG A 85 -8.12 0.00 -7.06
CA ARG A 85 -7.16 -0.98 -7.58
C ARG A 85 -6.42 -1.55 -6.38
N TRP A 86 -6.76 -2.80 -6.04
CA TRP A 86 -6.12 -3.51 -4.95
C TRP A 86 -4.60 -3.51 -5.17
N PRO A 87 -3.79 -2.99 -4.23
CA PRO A 87 -2.34 -2.99 -4.38
C PRO A 87 -1.85 -4.42 -4.52
N HIS A 88 -1.19 -4.73 -5.64
CA HIS A 88 -0.62 -6.06 -5.84
C HIS A 88 0.57 -6.25 -4.90
N ARG A 89 0.79 -7.47 -4.42
CA ARG A 89 1.90 -7.76 -3.48
C ARG A 89 3.26 -7.36 -4.05
N GLU A 90 3.42 -7.42 -5.37
CA GLU A 90 4.62 -7.02 -6.10
C GLU A 90 4.90 -5.52 -6.01
N GLU A 91 3.89 -4.65 -6.10
CA GLU A 91 4.05 -3.20 -5.94
C GLU A 91 4.54 -2.84 -4.52
N ALA A 92 4.09 -3.58 -3.51
CA ALA A 92 4.53 -3.38 -2.14
C ALA A 92 5.98 -3.79 -1.93
N MET A 93 6.40 -4.85 -2.61
CA MET A 93 7.78 -5.35 -2.57
C MET A 93 8.72 -4.39 -3.29
N LEU A 94 8.35 -3.91 -4.48
CA LEU A 94 9.09 -2.87 -5.23
C LEU A 94 9.23 -1.57 -4.44
N ARG A 95 8.16 -1.11 -3.77
CA ARG A 95 8.21 0.14 -3.00
C ARG A 95 9.05 0.01 -1.73
N LEU A 96 8.92 -1.10 -1.00
CA LEU A 96 9.78 -1.37 0.16
C LEU A 96 11.25 -1.46 -0.28
N ASP A 97 11.54 -2.12 -1.39
CA ASP A 97 12.91 -2.27 -1.89
C ASP A 97 13.49 -0.91 -2.32
N SER A 98 12.68 -0.04 -2.94
CA SER A 98 13.11 1.31 -3.31
C SER A 98 13.45 2.22 -2.11
N THR A 99 12.90 1.92 -0.92
CA THR A 99 13.23 2.65 0.31
C THR A 99 14.52 2.17 0.98
N LEU A 100 15.05 1.02 0.57
CA LEU A 100 16.31 0.46 1.07
C LEU A 100 17.45 0.85 0.11
N ARG A 101 18.52 1.45 0.66
CA ARG A 101 19.67 1.88 -0.14
C ARG A 101 20.33 0.66 -0.80
N GLY A 102 20.16 0.53 -2.11
CA GLY A 102 20.78 -0.55 -2.91
C GLY A 102 19.86 -1.72 -3.26
N SER A 103 18.53 -1.59 -3.12
CA SER A 103 17.54 -2.58 -3.59
C SER A 103 17.88 -4.05 -3.25
N PRO A 104 18.14 -4.37 -1.97
CA PRO A 104 18.68 -5.67 -1.55
C PRO A 104 17.74 -6.84 -1.80
N ILE A 105 16.43 -6.62 -1.94
CA ILE A 105 15.44 -7.67 -2.23
C ILE A 105 15.50 -8.02 -3.72
N LEU A 106 15.50 -7.02 -4.61
CA LEU A 106 15.70 -7.26 -6.04
C LEU A 106 17.08 -7.86 -6.31
N ALA A 107 18.14 -7.36 -5.68
CA ALA A 107 19.50 -7.89 -5.85
C ALA A 107 19.67 -9.34 -5.36
N ALA A 108 18.87 -9.75 -4.36
CA ALA A 108 18.87 -11.14 -3.87
C ALA A 108 18.01 -12.08 -4.73
N LEU A 109 16.98 -11.57 -5.39
CA LEU A 109 16.14 -12.30 -6.33
C LEU A 109 16.71 -12.30 -7.76
N ASP A 110 17.65 -11.41 -8.04
CA ASP A 110 18.27 -11.30 -9.34
C ASP A 110 19.09 -12.56 -9.64
N THR A 111 18.79 -13.17 -10.78
CA THR A 111 19.51 -14.34 -11.24
C THR A 111 20.66 -13.84 -12.10
N PRO A 112 21.93 -14.19 -11.82
CA PRO A 112 23.06 -13.67 -12.60
C PRO A 112 22.87 -13.98 -14.09
N ALA A 113 22.74 -12.93 -14.91
CA ALA A 113 22.48 -13.06 -16.34
C ALA A 113 23.65 -13.69 -17.12
N ILE A 114 24.86 -13.67 -16.56
CA ILE A 114 26.09 -14.18 -17.17
C ILE A 114 26.86 -15.01 -16.12
N GLY A 115 27.34 -16.19 -16.50
CA GLY A 115 28.18 -17.04 -15.64
C GLY A 115 27.44 -17.93 -14.65
N ALA A 116 26.12 -18.14 -14.81
CA ALA A 116 25.33 -19.05 -13.96
C ALA A 116 25.89 -20.49 -13.92
N THR A 117 26.56 -20.91 -14.99
CA THR A 117 27.21 -22.23 -15.15
C THR A 117 28.71 -22.23 -14.83
N ASP A 118 29.34 -21.08 -14.56
CA ASP A 118 30.77 -20.99 -14.25
C ASP A 118 31.01 -21.00 -12.72
N PRO A 119 31.77 -21.98 -12.18
CA PRO A 119 32.07 -22.08 -10.75
C PRO A 119 32.77 -20.84 -10.17
N GLY A 120 33.63 -20.18 -10.95
CA GLY A 120 34.39 -19.00 -10.51
C GLY A 120 33.47 -17.80 -10.28
N SER A 121 32.59 -17.54 -11.23
CA SER A 121 31.58 -16.48 -11.17
C SER A 121 30.61 -16.66 -9.99
N GLN A 122 30.21 -17.92 -9.69
CA GLN A 122 29.38 -18.20 -8.51
C GLN A 122 30.08 -17.95 -7.17
N ALA A 123 31.39 -18.22 -7.08
CA ALA A 123 32.16 -17.97 -5.86
C ALA A 123 32.28 -16.46 -5.57
N LEU A 124 32.51 -15.66 -6.62
CA LEU A 124 32.54 -14.20 -6.53
C LEU A 124 31.18 -13.63 -6.08
N TRP A 125 30.09 -14.16 -6.65
CA TRP A 125 28.72 -13.77 -6.28
C TRP A 125 28.41 -14.08 -4.80
N LYS A 126 28.81 -15.25 -4.29
CA LYS A 126 28.67 -15.59 -2.86
C LYS A 126 29.48 -14.67 -1.97
N ALA A 127 30.69 -14.27 -2.38
CA ALA A 127 31.51 -13.32 -1.65
C ALA A 127 30.88 -11.91 -1.64
N HIS A 128 30.27 -11.50 -2.75
CA HIS A 128 29.55 -10.23 -2.85
C HIS A 128 28.32 -10.22 -1.92
N GLN A 129 27.50 -11.28 -1.94
CA GLN A 129 26.36 -11.44 -1.03
C GLN A 129 26.79 -11.43 0.45
N ALA A 130 27.93 -12.05 0.78
CA ALA A 130 28.46 -12.03 2.15
C ALA A 130 28.82 -10.61 2.61
N ARG A 131 29.39 -9.77 1.73
CA ARG A 131 29.72 -8.37 2.06
C ARG A 131 28.48 -7.50 2.26
N MET A 132 27.41 -7.76 1.50
CA MET A 132 26.14 -7.06 1.67
C MET A 132 25.42 -7.42 2.97
N ARG A 133 25.65 -8.62 3.53
CA ARG A 133 25.06 -9.05 4.81
C ARG A 133 25.69 -8.39 6.04
N THR A 134 26.91 -7.88 5.92
CA THR A 134 27.66 -7.28 7.03
C THR A 134 27.51 -5.75 7.10
N ARG A 135 26.66 -5.15 6.26
CA ARG A 135 26.33 -3.72 6.24
C ARG A 135 24.87 -3.49 6.56
#